data_AF-A0A2R2IWF6-F1
#
_entry.id   AF-A0A2R2IWF6-F1
#
_cell.length_a   1.000
_cell.length_b   1.000
_cell.length_c   1.000
_cell.angle_alpha   90.00
_cell.angle_beta   90.00
_cell.angle_gamma   90.00
#
_symmetry.space_group_name_H-M   'P 1'
#
loop_
_entity.id
_entity.type
_entity.pdbx_description
1 polymer ?
#
loop_
_entity_poly.entity_id
_entity_poly.type
_entity_poly.pdbx_seq_one_letter_code
_entity_poly.pdbx_strand_id
1 'polypeptide(L)'
;MPSSLLPALLPLCLPLGAAARRWRFDPALSEEWWRAWSGSWVHADWRHAALNCAGLLLLAGIGGAGQARMLCWLALLLPWPIAWAQLLLPGAGPFLGASGVLYGWWAALAWQGRAVWTGRLLAALLLLRLAWQWTWPQPGAGGLPILWSAHACGALAGPLLAECLKRAGCAAPVPPPRTSAHS
;
A
#
# COMPACT_ATOMS: atom_id res chain seq x y z
N MET A 1 5.92 18.51 -11.47
CA MET A 1 6.83 17.67 -10.67
C MET A 1 6.78 16.28 -11.25
N PRO A 2 7.89 15.67 -11.71
CA PRO A 2 7.88 14.25 -12.05
C PRO A 2 7.50 13.50 -10.77
N SER A 3 6.31 12.91 -10.76
CA SER A 3 5.79 12.16 -9.63
C SER A 3 6.75 11.00 -9.36
N SER A 4 7.56 11.10 -8.31
CA SER A 4 8.63 10.15 -8.04
C SER A 4 8.09 8.77 -7.73
N LEU A 5 8.57 7.72 -8.41
CA LEU A 5 8.28 6.33 -8.06
C LEU A 5 9.14 5.80 -6.90
N LEU A 6 9.80 6.71 -6.17
CA LEU A 6 10.63 6.40 -5.00
C LEU A 6 9.96 5.47 -3.98
N PRO A 7 8.65 5.60 -3.67
CA PRO A 7 8.01 4.68 -2.72
C PRO A 7 8.04 3.21 -3.15
N ALA A 8 8.08 2.93 -4.46
CA ALA A 8 8.17 1.57 -4.98
C ALA A 8 9.53 0.91 -4.72
N LEU A 9 10.58 1.70 -4.44
CA LEU A 9 11.94 1.23 -4.15
C LEU A 9 12.23 1.10 -2.65
N LEU A 10 11.36 1.65 -1.78
CA LEU A 10 11.53 1.59 -0.33
C LEU A 10 11.81 0.18 0.23
N PRO A 11 11.17 -0.91 -0.25
CA PRO A 11 11.47 -2.25 0.22
C PRO A 11 12.95 -2.65 0.15
N LEU A 12 13.70 -2.14 -0.85
CA LEU A 12 15.12 -2.44 -1.04
C LEU A 12 16.05 -1.46 -0.29
N CYS A 13 15.54 -0.30 0.13
CA CYS A 13 16.34 0.74 0.81
C CYS A 13 16.32 0.63 2.33
N LEU A 14 15.52 -0.27 2.90
CA LEU A 14 15.30 -0.40 4.34
C LEU A 14 15.88 -1.71 4.91
N PRO A 15 16.00 -1.81 6.25
CA PRO A 15 16.57 -2.98 6.89
C PRO A 15 15.94 -4.31 6.44
N LEU A 16 16.81 -5.29 6.21
CA LEU A 16 16.48 -6.67 5.84
C LEU A 16 16.89 -7.65 6.94
N GLY A 17 16.37 -8.87 6.91
CA GLY A 17 16.88 -9.97 7.74
C GLY A 17 16.62 -9.79 9.23
N ALA A 18 17.61 -10.12 10.04
CA ALA A 18 17.53 -9.99 11.49
C ALA A 18 17.32 -8.53 11.94
N ALA A 19 17.91 -7.57 11.23
CA ALA A 19 17.76 -6.14 11.53
C ALA A 19 16.32 -5.66 11.32
N ALA A 20 15.62 -6.19 10.29
CA ALA A 20 14.22 -5.87 10.00
C ALA A 20 13.27 -6.23 11.17
N ARG A 21 13.58 -7.27 11.95
CA ARG A 21 12.73 -7.69 13.08
C ARG A 21 12.57 -6.62 14.14
N ARG A 22 13.55 -5.71 14.28
CA ARG A 22 13.47 -4.56 15.19
C ARG A 22 12.48 -3.50 14.72
N TRP A 23 11.99 -3.56 13.49
CA TRP A 23 11.09 -2.57 12.88
C TRP A 23 9.74 -3.15 12.45
N ARG A 24 9.55 -4.46 12.67
CA ARG A 24 8.28 -5.15 12.37
C ARG A 24 7.15 -4.55 13.20
N PHE A 25 5.95 -4.62 12.66
CA PHE A 25 4.76 -4.39 13.43
C PHE A 25 4.50 -5.59 14.36
N ASP A 26 4.15 -5.30 15.61
CA ASP A 26 3.77 -6.30 16.60
C ASP A 26 2.63 -5.75 17.48
N PRO A 27 1.44 -6.38 17.48
CA PRO A 27 0.34 -5.99 18.36
C PRO A 27 0.71 -5.91 19.84
N ALA A 28 1.67 -6.74 20.29
CA ALA A 28 2.13 -6.75 21.68
C ALA A 28 3.01 -5.53 22.04
N LEU A 29 3.47 -4.78 21.05
CA LEU A 29 4.30 -3.57 21.20
C LEU A 29 3.54 -2.33 20.69
N SER A 30 2.25 -2.23 21.00
CA SER A 30 1.35 -1.20 20.48
C SER A 30 1.76 0.23 20.86
N GLU A 31 2.51 0.42 21.95
CA GLU A 31 3.05 1.71 22.36
C GLU A 31 4.11 2.25 21.38
N GLU A 32 4.78 1.36 20.64
CA GLU A 32 5.76 1.72 19.61
C GLU A 32 5.05 2.03 18.28
N TRP A 33 4.20 3.06 18.30
CA TRP A 33 3.29 3.45 17.20
C TRP A 33 3.98 3.60 15.83
N TRP A 34 5.26 3.97 15.80
CA TRP A 34 6.04 4.10 14.56
C TRP A 34 6.16 2.76 13.81
N ARG A 35 6.03 1.62 14.51
CA ARG A 35 6.01 0.28 13.93
C ARG A 35 4.79 0.03 13.04
N ALA A 36 3.68 0.72 13.31
CA ALA A 36 2.49 0.66 12.46
C ALA A 36 2.81 1.14 11.04
N TRP A 37 3.77 2.05 10.91
CA TRP A 37 4.25 2.50 9.61
C TRP A 37 5.44 1.69 9.11
N SER A 38 6.49 1.54 9.93
CA SER A 38 7.75 0.89 9.48
C SER A 38 7.57 -0.59 9.14
N GLY A 39 6.63 -1.28 9.79
CA GLY A 39 6.34 -2.69 9.52
C GLY A 39 6.03 -2.95 8.05
N SER A 40 5.36 -2.02 7.36
CA SER A 40 5.06 -2.16 5.93
C SER A 40 6.27 -2.02 5.01
N TRP A 41 7.45 -1.65 5.51
CA TRP A 41 8.58 -1.30 4.64
C TRP A 41 9.85 -2.12 4.89
N VAL A 42 9.98 -2.77 6.04
CA VAL A 42 11.08 -3.70 6.33
C VAL A 42 10.75 -5.13 5.90
N HIS A 43 11.76 -5.92 5.54
CA HIS A 43 11.56 -7.24 4.93
C HIS A 43 12.43 -8.34 5.56
N ALA A 44 11.91 -9.56 5.60
CA ALA A 44 12.57 -10.71 6.23
C ALA A 44 13.84 -11.12 5.47
N ASP A 45 13.86 -10.92 4.16
CA ASP A 45 14.98 -11.26 3.29
C ASP A 45 14.91 -10.45 2.00
N TRP A 46 15.99 -10.53 1.22
CA TRP A 46 16.12 -9.78 -0.02
C TRP A 46 15.13 -10.23 -1.11
N ARG A 47 14.72 -11.50 -1.13
CA ARG A 47 13.79 -12.03 -2.14
C ARG A 47 12.41 -11.43 -1.91
N HIS A 48 11.96 -11.38 -0.65
CA HIS A 48 10.71 -10.75 -0.28
C HIS A 48 10.71 -9.26 -0.61
N ALA A 49 11.79 -8.54 -0.29
CA ALA A 49 11.95 -7.13 -0.66
C ALA A 49 11.90 -6.91 -2.17
N ALA A 50 12.66 -7.70 -2.94
CA ALA A 50 12.72 -7.61 -4.40
C ALA A 50 11.36 -7.87 -5.05
N LEU A 51 10.61 -8.87 -4.58
CA LEU A 51 9.26 -9.17 -5.10
C LEU A 51 8.26 -8.04 -4.82
N ASN A 52 8.28 -7.46 -3.62
CA ASN A 52 7.42 -6.31 -3.31
C ASN A 52 7.81 -5.07 -4.12
N CYS A 53 9.10 -4.79 -4.29
CA CYS A 53 9.58 -3.73 -5.17
C CYS A 53 9.11 -3.94 -6.62
N ALA A 54 9.32 -5.14 -7.17
CA ALA A 54 8.90 -5.46 -8.53
C ALA A 54 7.39 -5.29 -8.71
N GLY A 55 6.58 -5.74 -7.74
CA GLY A 55 5.13 -5.57 -7.78
C GLY A 55 4.69 -4.09 -7.70
N LEU A 56 5.29 -3.30 -6.81
CA LEU A 56 5.01 -1.86 -6.72
C LEU A 56 5.42 -1.12 -7.99
N LEU A 57 6.57 -1.44 -8.58
CA LEU A 57 7.03 -0.87 -9.84
C LEU A 57 6.12 -1.26 -11.01
N LEU A 58 5.67 -2.51 -11.08
CA LEU A 58 4.72 -2.97 -12.08
C LEU A 58 3.40 -2.19 -11.99
N LEU A 59 2.85 -2.05 -10.79
CA LEU A 59 1.62 -1.29 -10.57
C LEU A 59 1.80 0.20 -10.87
N ALA A 60 2.94 0.79 -10.52
CA ALA A 60 3.28 2.14 -10.92
C ALA A 60 3.33 2.30 -12.45
N GLY A 61 3.92 1.33 -13.16
CA GLY A 61 3.95 1.29 -14.62
C GLY A 61 2.55 1.20 -15.24
N ILE A 62 1.70 0.32 -14.72
CA ILE A 62 0.29 0.18 -15.15
C ILE A 62 -0.50 1.46 -14.89
N GLY A 63 -0.31 2.10 -13.72
CA GLY A 63 -0.97 3.35 -13.38
C GLY A 63 -0.49 4.54 -14.21
N GLY A 64 0.76 4.51 -14.68
CA GLY A 64 1.37 5.60 -15.43
C GLY A 64 1.59 6.88 -14.61
N ALA A 65 2.14 7.91 -15.26
CA ALA A 65 2.50 9.16 -14.61
C ALA A 65 1.32 9.90 -13.96
N GLY A 66 0.11 9.74 -14.50
CA GLY A 66 -1.11 10.36 -13.98
C GLY A 66 -1.51 9.87 -12.59
N GLN A 67 -1.18 8.61 -12.25
CA GLN A 67 -1.54 8.01 -10.97
C GLN A 67 -0.43 8.11 -9.91
N ALA A 68 0.79 8.50 -10.30
CA ALA A 68 1.95 8.43 -9.42
C ALA A 68 1.81 9.29 -8.15
N ARG A 69 1.14 10.45 -8.18
CA ARG A 69 0.83 11.23 -6.97
C ARG A 69 -0.09 10.45 -6.01
N MET A 70 -1.15 9.84 -6.53
CA MET A 70 -2.05 9.01 -5.74
C MET A 70 -1.29 7.83 -5.11
N LEU A 71 -0.46 7.14 -5.88
CA LEU A 71 0.34 6.01 -5.41
C LEU A 71 1.32 6.43 -4.30
N CYS A 72 1.96 7.60 -4.41
CA CYS A 72 2.80 8.15 -3.33
C CYS A 72 2.03 8.36 -2.03
N TRP A 73 0.83 8.97 -2.11
CA TRP A 73 -0.01 9.14 -0.93
C TRP A 73 -0.49 7.81 -0.36
N LEU A 74 -0.84 6.84 -1.21
CA LEU A 74 -1.21 5.51 -0.76
C LEU A 74 -0.05 4.80 -0.05
N ALA A 75 1.18 4.93 -0.54
CA ALA A 75 2.35 4.42 0.20
C ALA A 75 2.46 5.08 1.58
N LEU A 76 2.28 6.39 1.69
CA LEU A 76 2.34 7.05 2.99
C LEU A 76 1.22 6.59 3.95
N LEU A 77 0.00 6.41 3.43
CA LEU A 77 -1.21 6.29 4.23
C LEU A 77 -1.64 4.85 4.52
N LEU A 78 -1.43 3.89 3.61
CA LEU A 78 -1.88 2.50 3.77
C LEU A 78 -1.26 1.73 4.95
N PRO A 79 -0.01 1.96 5.37
CA PRO A 79 0.56 1.24 6.52
C PRO A 79 -0.30 1.34 7.79
N TRP A 80 -0.92 2.52 8.03
CA TRP A 80 -1.74 2.76 9.20
C TRP A 80 -2.97 1.84 9.28
N PRO A 81 -3.95 1.88 8.34
CA PRO A 81 -5.13 1.03 8.43
C PRO A 81 -4.76 -0.47 8.44
N ILE A 82 -3.68 -0.87 7.77
CA ILE A 82 -3.19 -2.26 7.80
C ILE A 82 -2.80 -2.66 9.22
N ALA A 83 -2.02 -1.82 9.91
CA ALA A 83 -1.62 -2.05 11.29
C ALA A 83 -2.81 -2.02 12.26
N TRP A 84 -3.73 -1.06 12.10
CA TRP A 84 -4.96 -1.00 12.89
C TRP A 84 -5.80 -2.27 12.72
N ALA A 85 -5.95 -2.78 11.50
CA ALA A 85 -6.63 -4.04 11.27
C ALA A 85 -5.94 -5.21 11.98
N GLN A 86 -4.61 -5.22 12.08
CA GLN A 86 -3.89 -6.26 12.82
C GLN A 86 -4.01 -6.14 14.35
N LEU A 87 -4.36 -4.96 14.88
CA LEU A 87 -4.70 -4.81 16.30
C LEU A 87 -6.11 -5.31 16.63
N LEU A 88 -7.05 -5.10 15.71
CA LEU A 88 -8.47 -5.26 15.98
C LEU A 88 -9.02 -6.64 15.56
N LEU A 89 -8.42 -7.28 14.55
CA LEU A 89 -8.92 -8.56 14.04
C LEU A 89 -8.42 -9.75 14.86
N PRO A 90 -9.32 -10.65 15.31
CA PRO A 90 -8.91 -11.88 16.00
C PRO A 90 -7.99 -12.73 15.12
N GLY A 91 -6.91 -13.23 15.70
CA GLY A 91 -5.93 -14.08 14.99
C GLY A 91 -5.02 -13.32 14.02
N ALA A 92 -5.12 -11.99 13.94
CA ALA A 92 -4.09 -11.18 13.32
C ALA A 92 -2.79 -11.23 14.12
N GLY A 93 -1.68 -11.12 13.42
CA GLY A 93 -0.35 -11.31 13.99
C GLY A 93 0.62 -10.18 13.62
N PRO A 94 1.85 -10.26 14.12
CA PRO A 94 2.90 -9.36 13.69
C PRO A 94 3.19 -9.51 12.21
N PHE A 95 3.54 -8.41 11.56
CA PHE A 95 3.88 -8.42 10.14
C PHE A 95 5.10 -7.58 9.84
N LEU A 96 5.69 -7.90 8.70
CA LEU A 96 6.67 -7.08 8.03
C LEU A 96 6.57 -7.27 6.51
N GLY A 97 6.70 -6.19 5.76
CA GLY A 97 6.74 -6.18 4.30
C GLY A 97 5.65 -5.34 3.65
N ALA A 98 5.91 -4.92 2.42
CA ALA A 98 5.06 -3.97 1.69
C ALA A 98 3.89 -4.61 0.94
N SER A 99 3.67 -5.91 1.09
CA SER A 99 2.63 -6.63 0.36
C SER A 99 1.22 -6.10 0.65
N GLY A 100 0.91 -5.69 1.88
CA GLY A 100 -0.37 -5.03 2.17
C GLY A 100 -0.56 -3.70 1.40
N VAL A 101 0.51 -2.90 1.30
CA VAL A 101 0.52 -1.65 0.52
C VAL A 101 0.36 -1.95 -0.98
N LEU A 102 1.05 -2.98 -1.48
CA LEU A 102 0.94 -3.47 -2.86
C LEU A 102 -0.51 -3.85 -3.20
N TYR A 103 -1.21 -4.57 -2.32
CA TYR A 103 -2.61 -4.93 -2.55
C TYR A 103 -3.52 -3.69 -2.55
N GLY A 104 -3.22 -2.69 -1.72
CA GLY A 104 -3.93 -1.41 -1.76
C GLY A 104 -3.69 -0.60 -3.03
N TRP A 105 -2.45 -0.57 -3.55
CA TRP A 105 -2.15 0.02 -4.86
C TRP A 105 -2.90 -0.70 -5.98
N TRP A 106 -2.87 -2.04 -5.96
CA TRP A 106 -3.56 -2.87 -6.95
C TRP A 106 -5.06 -2.57 -6.95
N ALA A 107 -5.71 -2.61 -5.78
CA ALA A 107 -7.12 -2.33 -5.65
C ALA A 107 -7.47 -0.90 -6.06
N ALA A 108 -6.67 0.10 -5.68
CA ALA A 108 -6.89 1.49 -6.07
C ALA A 108 -6.82 1.67 -7.59
N LEU A 109 -5.85 1.07 -8.27
CA LEU A 109 -5.73 1.12 -9.73
C LEU A 109 -6.88 0.39 -10.43
N ALA A 110 -7.26 -0.79 -9.92
CA ALA A 110 -8.43 -1.52 -10.41
C ALA A 110 -9.71 -0.67 -10.29
N TRP A 111 -9.89 0.01 -9.15
CA TRP A 111 -11.02 0.90 -8.88
C TRP A 111 -11.04 2.11 -9.81
N GLN A 112 -9.92 2.81 -9.97
CA GLN A 112 -9.87 4.00 -10.85
C GLN A 112 -10.04 3.61 -12.32
N GLY A 113 -9.56 2.43 -12.72
CA GLY A 113 -9.71 1.88 -14.07
C GLY A 113 -10.99 1.09 -14.32
N ARG A 114 -11.95 1.07 -13.39
CA ARG A 114 -13.13 0.16 -13.46
C ARG A 114 -14.00 0.30 -14.71
N ALA A 115 -13.95 1.45 -15.38
CA ALA A 115 -14.69 1.71 -16.61
C ALA A 115 -14.06 1.06 -17.85
N VAL A 116 -12.79 0.61 -17.77
CA VAL A 116 -12.06 0.01 -18.89
C VAL A 116 -11.72 -1.46 -18.61
N TRP A 117 -11.38 -2.21 -19.66
CA TRP A 117 -11.03 -3.63 -19.55
C TRP A 117 -9.90 -3.87 -18.54
N THR A 118 -8.81 -3.10 -18.61
CA THR A 118 -7.65 -3.29 -17.75
C THR A 118 -7.98 -3.20 -16.26
N GLY A 119 -8.82 -2.24 -15.83
CA GLY A 119 -9.21 -2.13 -14.43
C GLY A 119 -10.10 -3.29 -13.96
N ARG A 120 -11.01 -3.78 -14.81
CA ARG A 120 -11.82 -4.97 -14.54
C ARG A 120 -10.96 -6.23 -14.44
N LEU A 121 -9.97 -6.38 -15.31
CA LEU A 121 -9.01 -7.48 -15.25
C LEU A 121 -8.19 -7.43 -13.95
N LEU A 122 -7.67 -6.24 -13.58
CA LEU A 122 -6.97 -6.07 -12.31
C LEU A 122 -7.85 -6.43 -11.11
N ALA A 123 -9.13 -6.03 -11.10
CA ALA A 123 -10.07 -6.39 -10.04
C ALA A 123 -10.27 -7.91 -9.97
N ALA A 124 -10.51 -8.56 -11.11
CA ALA A 124 -10.73 -10.01 -11.17
C ALA A 124 -9.50 -10.79 -10.67
N LEU A 125 -8.30 -10.42 -11.11
CA LEU A 125 -7.05 -11.04 -10.67
C LEU A 125 -6.79 -10.84 -9.17
N LEU A 126 -7.11 -9.65 -8.62
CA LEU A 126 -6.99 -9.37 -7.19
C LEU A 126 -7.94 -10.24 -6.37
N LEU A 127 -9.21 -10.33 -6.78
CA LEU A 127 -10.22 -11.15 -6.10
C LEU A 127 -9.83 -12.62 -6.14
N LEU A 128 -9.40 -13.14 -7.30
CA LEU A 128 -8.91 -14.50 -7.43
C LEU A 128 -7.71 -14.75 -6.50
N ARG A 129 -6.77 -13.81 -6.44
CA ARG A 129 -5.58 -13.92 -5.58
C ARG A 129 -5.91 -13.87 -4.08
N LEU A 130 -6.90 -13.08 -3.67
CA LEU A 130 -7.37 -13.05 -2.28
C LEU A 130 -8.14 -14.32 -1.91
N ALA A 131 -9.00 -14.82 -2.82
CA ALA A 131 -9.73 -16.07 -2.64
C ALA A 131 -8.75 -17.25 -2.51
N TRP A 132 -7.76 -17.34 -3.39
CA TRP A 132 -6.73 -18.38 -3.34
C TRP A 132 -5.96 -18.39 -2.02
N GLN A 133 -5.57 -17.22 -1.51
CA GLN A 133 -4.84 -17.14 -0.24
C GLN A 133 -5.71 -17.51 0.97
N TRP A 134 -7.00 -17.22 0.89
CA TRP A 134 -7.94 -17.62 1.94
C TRP A 134 -8.07 -19.14 2.00
N THR A 135 -8.17 -19.80 0.85
CA THR A 135 -8.35 -21.26 0.76
C THR A 135 -7.06 -22.04 0.98
N TRP A 136 -5.90 -21.50 0.58
CA TRP A 136 -4.58 -22.12 0.77
C TRP A 136 -3.61 -21.16 1.47
N PRO A 137 -3.65 -21.06 2.81
CA PRO A 137 -2.68 -20.28 3.58
C PRO A 137 -1.25 -20.74 3.26
N GLN A 138 -0.39 -19.78 2.90
CA GLN A 138 0.99 -20.06 2.50
C GLN A 138 1.97 -19.60 3.59
N PRO A 139 3.09 -20.31 3.78
CA PRO A 139 4.18 -19.81 4.60
C PRO A 139 4.73 -18.52 3.98
N GLY A 140 4.97 -17.52 4.81
CA GLY A 140 5.59 -16.26 4.40
C GLY A 140 7.09 -16.24 4.62
N ALA A 141 7.70 -15.11 4.24
CA ALA A 141 9.13 -14.89 4.37
C ALA A 141 9.56 -14.83 5.85
N GLY A 142 10.72 -15.38 6.17
CA GLY A 142 11.29 -15.33 7.53
C GLY A 142 10.53 -16.14 8.60
N GLY A 143 9.70 -17.10 8.19
CA GLY A 143 8.95 -17.97 9.11
C GLY A 143 7.66 -17.37 9.67
N LEU A 144 7.26 -16.18 9.21
CA LEU A 144 5.96 -15.58 9.52
C LEU A 144 4.93 -16.01 8.49
N PRO A 145 3.68 -16.36 8.89
CA PRO A 145 2.63 -16.68 7.93
C PRO A 145 2.28 -15.46 7.08
N ILE A 146 1.87 -15.69 5.82
CA ILE A 146 1.26 -14.63 5.02
C ILE A 146 -0.07 -14.23 5.66
N LEU A 147 -0.16 -12.99 6.13
CA LEU A 147 -1.37 -12.48 6.77
C LEU A 147 -2.38 -12.04 5.71
N TRP A 148 -3.36 -12.89 5.45
CA TRP A 148 -4.49 -12.56 4.58
C TRP A 148 -5.20 -11.28 5.03
N SER A 149 -5.35 -11.08 6.35
CA SER A 149 -5.94 -9.88 6.96
C SER A 149 -5.25 -8.59 6.51
N ALA A 150 -3.92 -8.57 6.42
CA ALA A 150 -3.15 -7.41 5.98
C ALA A 150 -3.38 -7.11 4.50
N HIS A 151 -3.44 -8.15 3.67
CA HIS A 151 -3.70 -8.02 2.23
C HIS A 151 -5.13 -7.57 1.93
N ALA A 152 -6.11 -8.18 2.61
CA ALA A 152 -7.51 -7.81 2.49
C ALA A 152 -7.75 -6.38 2.97
N CYS A 153 -7.16 -5.98 4.11
CA CYS A 153 -7.25 -4.61 4.61
C CYS A 153 -6.64 -3.61 3.62
N GLY A 154 -5.44 -3.89 3.10
CA GLY A 154 -4.82 -3.06 2.06
C GLY A 154 -5.73 -2.91 0.84
N ALA A 155 -6.25 -4.03 0.32
CA ALA A 155 -7.16 -4.05 -0.82
C ALA A 155 -8.47 -3.28 -0.59
N LEU A 156 -9.00 -3.25 0.63
CA LEU A 156 -10.19 -2.48 0.98
C LEU A 156 -9.88 -0.99 1.19
N ALA A 157 -8.81 -0.67 1.90
CA ALA A 157 -8.43 0.71 2.23
C ALA A 157 -7.92 1.50 1.01
N GLY A 158 -7.26 0.84 0.05
CA GLY A 158 -6.69 1.48 -1.14
C GLY A 158 -7.69 2.29 -1.96
N PRO A 159 -8.79 1.70 -2.44
CA PRO A 159 -9.84 2.42 -3.18
C PRO A 159 -10.47 3.57 -2.39
N LEU A 160 -10.72 3.35 -1.08
CA LEU A 160 -11.32 4.36 -0.21
C LEU A 160 -10.41 5.60 -0.08
N LEU A 161 -9.14 5.38 0.24
CA LEU A 161 -8.15 6.45 0.34
C LEU A 161 -7.94 7.15 -1.01
N ALA A 162 -7.90 6.39 -2.11
CA ALA A 162 -7.77 6.96 -3.45
C ALA A 162 -8.93 7.90 -3.80
N GLU A 163 -10.16 7.55 -3.43
CA GLU A 163 -11.35 8.38 -3.63
C GLU A 163 -11.32 9.63 -2.73
N CYS A 164 -10.92 9.50 -1.47
CA CYS A 164 -10.71 10.63 -0.56
C CYS A 164 -9.68 11.62 -1.11
N LEU A 165 -8.53 11.12 -1.59
CA LEU A 165 -7.47 11.94 -2.18
C LEU A 165 -7.94 12.68 -3.43
N LYS A 166 -8.75 12.02 -4.28
CA LYS A 166 -9.33 12.63 -5.47
C LYS A 166 -10.27 13.79 -5.09
N ARG A 167 -11.16 13.57 -4.13
CA ARG A 167 -12.11 14.59 -3.65
C ARG A 167 -11.41 15.78 -2.99
N ALA A 168 -10.41 15.51 -2.16
CA ALA A 168 -9.59 16.56 -1.54
C ALA A 168 -8.83 17.40 -2.58
N GLY A 169 -8.36 16.77 -3.67
CA GLY A 169 -7.74 17.48 -4.79
C GLY A 169 -8.72 18.35 -5.59
N CYS A 170 -9.97 17.92 -5.74
CA CYS A 170 -11.02 18.72 -6.39
C CYS A 170 -11.51 19.90 -5.54
N ALA A 171 -11.34 19.85 -4.22
CA ALA A 171 -11.79 20.88 -3.29
C ALA A 171 -10.78 22.04 -3.09
N ALA A 172 -9.66 22.06 -3.82
CA ALA A 172 -8.70 23.16 -3.73
C ALA A 172 -9.35 24.49 -4.14
N PRO A 173 -9.28 25.56 -3.32
CA PRO A 173 -9.99 26.80 -3.56
C PRO A 173 -9.55 27.47 -4.86
N VAL A 174 -10.52 27.99 -5.61
CA VAL A 174 -10.28 28.84 -6.78
C VAL A 174 -9.48 30.07 -6.33
N PRO A 175 -8.34 30.39 -6.96
CA PRO A 175 -7.59 31.59 -6.60
C PRO A 175 -8.48 32.82 -6.78
N PRO A 176 -8.42 33.82 -5.87
CA PRO A 176 -9.23 35.03 -6.00
C PRO A 176 -8.93 35.72 -7.34
N PRO A 177 -9.92 36.38 -7.96
CA PRO A 177 -9.71 37.10 -9.21
C PRO A 177 -8.57 38.09 -9.04
N ARG A 178 -7.60 38.04 -9.97
CA ARG A 178 -6.50 39.02 -10.01
C ARG A 178 -7.11 40.39 -10.24
N THR A 179 -7.12 41.24 -9.22
CA THR A 179 -7.41 42.66 -9.40
C THR A 179 -6.24 43.27 -10.14
N SER A 180 -6.41 43.49 -11.44
CA SER A 180 -5.53 44.36 -12.22
C SER A 180 -5.74 45.79 -11.72
N ALA A 181 -4.98 46.18 -10.71
CA ALA A 181 -4.83 47.58 -10.36
C ALA A 181 -4.02 48.24 -11.48
N HIS A 182 -4.72 48.90 -12.40
CA HIS A 182 -4.12 49.90 -13.26
C HIS A 182 -3.86 51.14 -12.40
N SER A 183 -2.61 51.58 -12.36
CA SER A 183 -2.19 52.93 -11.98
C SER A 183 -1.02 53.30 -12.88
#